data_AF-A0A3A4QD59-F1
#
_entry.id   AF-A0A3A4QD59-F1
#
_cell.length_a   1.000
_cell.length_b   1.000
_cell.length_c   1.000
_cell.angle_alpha   90.00
_cell.angle_beta   90.00
_cell.angle_gamma   90.00
#
_symmetry.space_group_name_H-M   'P 1'
#
loop_
_entity.id
_entity.type
_entity.pdbx_description
1 polymer ?
#
loop_
_entity_poly.entity_id
_entity_poly.type
_entity_poly.pdbx_seq_one_letter_code
_entity_poly.pdbx_strand_id
1 'polypeptide(L)'
;MKRCFSLSMIFLTLLLFAGPASAVTLTVGAGSGNVGDILNIDITVDEAETLAGAAFTLTYSDALTVSVDSVFFDTFFNQFDPLDTTDDPIYEGEVIKFPRIDEFGAPVLDEYGNPVYIIIPAIVDEIAYDQPLITNHVSDGVNRMLISAARCVPAAAGPATLFTLSVSLNPGRDPGVYPLVIVPTELNNTDAGYAAEGEYIHLLIGSDLNEPIGPAAFPVLLAHGDYLGSVVNGEAEFIPPVNSTYGTASELTGVGGQATGSNVGATKETGEPNHAGNAGGAS
;
A
#
# COMPACT_ATOMS: atom_id res chain seq x y z
N MET A 1 21.55 -28.75 68.35
CA MET A 1 20.32 -29.03 67.58
C MET A 1 20.56 -28.65 66.13
N LYS A 2 20.24 -29.56 65.19
CA LYS A 2 19.81 -29.35 63.78
C LYS A 2 20.69 -28.42 62.91
N ARG A 3 21.60 -28.95 62.07
CA ARG A 3 21.41 -29.52 60.70
C ARG A 3 20.93 -28.50 59.65
N CYS A 4 21.69 -28.46 58.54
CA CYS A 4 21.33 -28.22 57.12
C CYS A 4 22.04 -27.02 56.50
N PHE A 5 22.42 -26.97 55.22
CA PHE A 5 22.74 -27.96 54.17
C PHE A 5 23.38 -27.07 53.08
N SER A 6 24.40 -27.57 52.40
CA SER A 6 24.97 -26.95 51.19
C SER A 6 23.87 -26.66 50.17
N LEU A 7 23.84 -25.47 49.55
CA LEU A 7 23.27 -25.35 48.22
C LEU A 7 23.93 -24.21 47.42
N SER A 8 24.82 -24.67 46.54
CA SER A 8 25.14 -24.14 45.22
C SER A 8 24.35 -22.90 44.80
N MET A 9 25.07 -21.79 44.63
CA MET A 9 24.60 -20.58 43.97
C MET A 9 24.29 -20.92 42.50
N ILE A 10 23.02 -21.21 42.23
CA ILE A 10 22.50 -21.41 40.87
C ILE A 10 22.61 -20.04 40.17
N PHE A 11 23.56 -19.95 39.25
CA PHE A 11 23.56 -18.94 38.18
C PHE A 11 22.31 -19.20 37.35
N LEU A 12 21.21 -18.52 37.69
CA LEU A 12 20.06 -18.41 36.80
C LEU A 12 20.43 -17.38 35.73
N THR A 13 21.14 -17.83 34.70
CA THR A 13 21.19 -17.16 33.41
C THR A 13 19.76 -17.09 32.89
N LEU A 14 19.09 -15.97 33.16
CA LEU A 14 17.94 -15.52 32.41
C LEU A 14 18.46 -15.20 30.99
N LEU A 15 18.58 -16.23 30.17
CA LEU A 15 18.68 -16.07 28.73
C LEU A 15 17.33 -15.47 28.33
N LEU A 16 17.29 -14.14 28.18
CA LEU A 16 16.25 -13.50 27.40
C LEU A 16 16.32 -14.14 26.02
N PHE A 17 15.43 -15.09 25.76
CA PHE A 17 15.00 -15.39 24.41
C PHE A 17 14.29 -14.13 23.91
N ALA A 18 15.05 -13.13 23.48
CA ALA A 18 14.64 -12.33 22.36
C ALA A 18 14.63 -13.31 21.18
N GLY A 19 13.50 -13.99 20.97
CA GLY A 19 13.26 -14.56 19.66
C GLY A 19 13.45 -13.44 18.63
N PRO A 20 13.94 -13.72 17.41
CA PRO A 20 13.84 -12.71 16.37
C PRO A 20 12.41 -12.19 16.38
N ALA A 21 12.24 -10.89 16.60
CA ALA A 21 10.97 -10.24 16.29
C ALA A 21 10.69 -10.69 14.85
N SER A 22 9.59 -11.42 14.63
CA SER A 22 9.24 -11.82 13.27
C SER A 22 9.15 -10.52 12.49
N ALA A 23 10.01 -10.34 11.50
CA ALA A 23 9.96 -9.15 10.66
C ALA A 23 8.55 -9.08 10.07
N VAL A 24 7.97 -7.88 10.12
CA VAL A 24 6.63 -7.63 9.60
C VAL A 24 6.59 -8.04 8.13
N THR A 25 5.57 -8.83 7.75
CA THR A 25 5.39 -9.30 6.38
C THR A 25 4.47 -8.37 5.62
N LEU A 26 4.95 -7.82 4.51
CA LEU A 26 4.17 -7.02 3.57
C LEU A 26 3.76 -7.90 2.38
N THR A 27 2.48 -8.01 2.09
CA THR A 27 1.96 -8.90 1.04
C THR A 27 1.16 -8.10 0.02
N VAL A 28 1.49 -8.24 -1.25
CA VAL A 28 0.61 -7.86 -2.35
C VAL A 28 -0.26 -9.05 -2.70
N GLY A 29 -1.58 -8.86 -2.70
CA GLY A 29 -2.53 -9.89 -3.06
C GLY A 29 -2.45 -10.32 -4.52
N ALA A 30 -3.26 -11.30 -4.88
CA ALA A 30 -3.49 -11.71 -6.26
C ALA A 30 -4.95 -11.46 -6.65
N GLY A 31 -5.19 -11.05 -7.89
CA GLY A 31 -6.52 -10.85 -8.45
C GLY A 31 -6.64 -11.52 -9.81
N SER A 32 -7.82 -12.04 -10.14
CA SER A 32 -8.11 -12.61 -11.45
C SER A 32 -9.50 -12.16 -11.91
N GLY A 33 -9.62 -11.79 -13.19
CA GLY A 33 -10.88 -11.35 -13.78
C GLY A 33 -10.82 -11.32 -15.30
N ASN A 34 -11.92 -10.94 -15.94
CA ASN A 34 -11.96 -10.87 -17.39
C ASN A 34 -11.22 -9.63 -17.90
N VAL A 35 -10.76 -9.68 -19.14
CA VAL A 35 -10.23 -8.48 -19.79
C VAL A 35 -11.31 -7.41 -19.84
N GLY A 36 -10.97 -6.20 -19.37
CA GLY A 36 -11.90 -5.07 -19.23
C GLY A 36 -12.42 -4.89 -17.80
N ASP A 37 -12.24 -5.86 -16.91
CA ASP A 37 -12.53 -5.70 -15.49
C ASP A 37 -11.49 -4.80 -14.80
N ILE A 38 -11.89 -4.17 -13.70
CA ILE A 38 -10.96 -3.55 -12.74
C ILE A 38 -10.80 -4.55 -11.59
N LEU A 39 -9.57 -5.00 -11.35
CA LEU A 39 -9.23 -5.88 -10.24
C LEU A 39 -8.84 -5.03 -9.04
N ASN A 40 -9.48 -5.27 -7.90
CA ASN A 40 -9.06 -4.68 -6.62
C ASN A 40 -8.13 -5.65 -5.91
N ILE A 41 -6.86 -5.26 -5.76
CA ILE A 41 -5.80 -6.08 -5.18
C ILE A 41 -5.25 -5.38 -3.95
N ASP A 42 -5.42 -6.01 -2.79
CA ASP A 42 -4.99 -5.44 -1.52
C ASP A 42 -3.48 -5.62 -1.30
N ILE A 43 -2.85 -4.60 -0.73
CA ILE A 43 -1.55 -4.70 -0.08
C ILE A 43 -1.80 -4.77 1.42
N THR A 44 -1.42 -5.88 2.05
CA THR A 44 -1.67 -6.17 3.45
C THR A 44 -0.39 -6.29 4.26
N VAL A 45 -0.52 -6.10 5.55
CA VAL A 45 0.52 -6.37 6.54
C VAL A 45 0.00 -7.41 7.54
N ASP A 46 0.87 -8.25 8.08
CA ASP A 46 0.52 -9.24 9.11
C ASP A 46 0.35 -8.63 10.51
N GLU A 47 1.09 -7.57 10.84
CA GLU A 47 1.00 -6.84 12.10
C GLU A 47 1.00 -5.32 11.88
N ALA A 48 -0.13 -4.67 12.19
CA ALA A 48 -0.35 -3.25 11.92
C ALA A 48 -0.33 -2.33 13.14
N GLU A 49 -0.41 -2.88 14.36
CA GLU A 49 -0.71 -2.12 15.61
C GLU A 49 0.15 -0.86 15.77
N THR A 50 1.46 -1.01 15.57
CA THR A 50 2.44 0.05 15.75
C THR A 50 2.76 0.78 14.45
N LEU A 51 2.17 0.40 13.31
CA LEU A 51 2.49 0.96 12.01
C LEU A 51 2.10 2.44 11.94
N ALA A 52 3.08 3.30 11.63
CA ALA A 52 2.90 4.75 11.51
C ALA A 52 3.14 5.25 10.09
N GLY A 53 3.89 4.52 9.26
CA GLY A 53 4.15 4.91 7.89
C GLY A 53 4.58 3.75 7.00
N ALA A 54 4.32 3.91 5.71
CA ALA A 54 4.77 3.01 4.67
C ALA A 54 5.34 3.81 3.50
N ALA A 55 6.46 3.36 2.94
CA ALA A 55 7.06 3.96 1.76
C ALA A 55 7.79 2.93 0.90
N PHE A 56 7.34 2.72 -0.33
CA PHE A 56 7.94 1.74 -1.24
C PHE A 56 7.60 2.06 -2.70
N THR A 57 8.22 1.34 -3.62
CA THR A 57 7.95 1.45 -5.05
C THR A 57 7.22 0.19 -5.52
N LEU A 58 6.03 0.35 -6.09
CA LEU A 58 5.36 -0.70 -6.83
C LEU A 58 5.85 -0.68 -8.28
N THR A 59 6.30 -1.82 -8.78
CA THR A 59 6.70 -2.01 -10.18
C THR A 59 5.72 -2.94 -10.88
N TYR A 60 5.35 -2.58 -12.11
CA TYR A 60 4.37 -3.29 -12.90
C TYR A 60 4.57 -3.06 -14.40
N SER A 61 3.88 -3.88 -15.19
CA SER A 61 3.94 -3.82 -16.66
C SER A 61 3.35 -2.51 -17.21
N ASP A 62 3.91 -2.01 -18.31
CA ASP A 62 3.31 -0.94 -19.12
C ASP A 62 1.95 -1.33 -19.73
N ALA A 63 1.62 -2.62 -19.68
CA ALA A 63 0.32 -3.13 -20.06
C ALA A 63 -0.80 -2.74 -19.08
N LEU A 64 -0.48 -2.30 -17.86
CA LEU A 64 -1.47 -2.03 -16.82
C LEU A 64 -1.66 -0.54 -16.58
N THR A 65 -2.89 -0.16 -16.24
CA THR A 65 -3.19 1.06 -15.48
C THR A 65 -3.44 0.65 -14.04
N VAL A 66 -2.74 1.31 -13.11
CA VAL A 66 -2.85 1.07 -11.67
C VAL A 66 -3.14 2.39 -10.99
N SER A 67 -4.12 2.41 -10.09
CA SER A 67 -4.30 3.45 -9.07
C SER A 67 -4.29 2.82 -7.69
N VAL A 68 -4.08 3.63 -6.66
CA VAL A 68 -4.03 3.18 -5.28
C VAL A 68 -4.89 4.05 -4.40
N ASP A 69 -5.67 3.40 -3.54
CA ASP A 69 -6.46 4.03 -2.49
C ASP A 69 -6.06 3.43 -1.13
N SER A 70 -6.34 4.17 -0.06
CA SER A 70 -6.15 3.67 1.30
C SER A 70 -7.25 4.16 2.23
N VAL A 71 -7.82 3.24 2.99
CA VAL A 71 -8.66 3.54 4.16
C VAL A 71 -7.89 3.39 5.47
N PHE A 72 -6.71 2.77 5.42
CA PHE A 72 -5.87 2.56 6.60
C PHE A 72 -5.03 3.80 6.91
N PHE A 73 -4.45 4.42 5.88
CA PHE A 73 -3.82 5.73 5.95
C PHE A 73 -4.86 6.79 5.58
N ASP A 74 -5.97 6.85 6.32
CA ASP A 74 -7.19 7.62 6.01
C ASP A 74 -6.92 9.14 5.89
N THR A 75 -7.93 9.91 5.49
CA THR A 75 -7.90 11.37 5.42
C THR A 75 -7.37 12.01 6.71
N PHE A 76 -6.74 13.17 6.59
CA PHE A 76 -6.28 13.92 7.76
C PHE A 76 -7.42 14.14 8.77
N PHE A 77 -8.64 14.42 8.30
CA PHE A 77 -9.80 14.61 9.16
C PHE A 77 -10.08 13.36 10.01
N ASN A 78 -10.22 12.19 9.38
CA ASN A 78 -10.51 10.94 10.10
C ASN A 78 -9.38 10.50 11.04
N GLN A 79 -8.17 11.00 10.79
CA GLN A 79 -7.02 10.74 11.66
C GLN A 79 -6.88 11.72 12.82
N PHE A 80 -7.37 12.95 12.70
CA PHE A 80 -7.28 13.95 13.76
C PHE A 80 -8.54 14.05 14.63
N ASP A 81 -9.73 13.94 14.04
CA ASP A 81 -11.03 14.04 14.74
C ASP A 81 -11.17 13.10 15.95
N PRO A 82 -10.66 11.85 15.93
CA PRO A 82 -10.75 10.96 17.08
C PRO A 82 -9.74 11.28 18.20
N LEU A 83 -8.78 12.17 17.98
CA LEU A 83 -7.75 12.47 18.98
C LEU A 83 -8.30 13.44 20.02
N ASP A 84 -8.37 13.00 21.27
CA ASP A 84 -8.72 13.82 22.46
C ASP A 84 -7.70 14.97 22.71
N THR A 85 -6.73 15.13 21.80
CA THR A 85 -5.72 16.19 21.77
C THR A 85 -6.09 17.35 20.83
N THR A 86 -7.28 17.34 20.26
CA THR A 86 -7.80 18.44 19.47
C THR A 86 -9.17 18.82 20.02
N ASP A 87 -9.32 20.05 20.51
CA ASP A 87 -10.64 20.64 20.78
C ASP A 87 -11.52 20.58 19.51
N ASP A 88 -12.82 20.88 19.65
CA ASP A 88 -13.78 20.88 18.52
C ASP A 88 -13.20 21.58 17.26
N PRO A 89 -13.22 20.91 16.09
CA PRO A 89 -12.69 21.49 14.87
C PRO A 89 -13.46 22.74 14.44
N ILE A 90 -12.73 23.73 13.92
CA ILE A 90 -13.30 24.98 13.40
C ILE A 90 -13.41 24.89 11.88
N TYR A 91 -14.59 25.19 11.35
CA TYR A 91 -14.89 25.15 9.91
C TYR A 91 -14.88 26.55 9.30
N GLU A 92 -14.02 26.79 8.31
CA GLU A 92 -13.90 28.04 7.57
C GLU A 92 -14.02 27.77 6.05
N GLY A 93 -15.24 27.56 5.60
CA GLY A 93 -15.50 27.16 4.21
C GLY A 93 -15.04 25.73 3.97
N GLU A 94 -14.11 25.53 3.04
CA GLU A 94 -13.50 24.22 2.74
C GLU A 94 -12.32 23.89 3.65
N VAL A 95 -11.87 24.85 4.47
CA VAL A 95 -10.76 24.66 5.39
C VAL A 95 -11.28 24.21 6.76
N ILE A 96 -10.65 23.18 7.31
CA ILE A 96 -10.88 22.70 8.67
C ILE A 96 -9.63 22.98 9.50
N LYS A 97 -9.82 23.54 10.69
CA LYS A 97 -8.75 23.85 11.65
C LYS A 97 -8.93 23.03 12.91
N PHE A 98 -7.98 22.15 13.18
CA PHE A 98 -7.88 21.40 14.43
C PHE A 98 -6.99 22.17 15.42
N PRO A 99 -7.52 22.62 16.57
CA PRO A 99 -6.71 23.27 17.59
C PRO A 99 -5.64 22.30 18.10
N ARG A 100 -4.38 22.74 18.18
CA ARG A 100 -3.34 21.96 18.84
C ARG A 100 -3.39 22.25 20.33
N ILE A 101 -3.51 21.22 21.16
CA ILE A 101 -3.48 21.38 22.62
C ILE A 101 -2.17 20.84 23.23
N ASP A 102 -1.80 21.37 24.39
CA ASP A 102 -0.66 20.91 25.18
C ASP A 102 -1.04 19.69 26.05
N GLU A 103 -0.08 19.18 26.84
CA GLU A 103 -0.30 18.02 27.73
C GLU A 103 -1.37 18.25 28.81
N PHE A 104 -1.79 19.50 29.04
CA PHE A 104 -2.83 19.89 29.99
C PHE A 104 -4.16 20.23 29.32
N GLY A 105 -4.26 20.08 28.00
CA GLY A 105 -5.45 20.40 27.22
C GLY A 105 -5.65 21.89 26.94
N ALA A 106 -4.64 22.73 27.16
CA ALA A 106 -4.70 24.14 26.81
C ALA A 106 -4.21 24.37 25.36
N PRO A 107 -4.71 25.37 24.63
CA PRO A 107 -4.22 25.66 23.28
C PRO A 107 -2.73 25.97 23.26
N VAL A 108 -2.00 25.30 22.37
CA VAL A 108 -0.61 25.64 22.06
C VAL A 108 -0.59 26.99 21.36
N LEU A 109 0.22 27.92 21.87
CA LEU A 109 0.32 29.28 21.33
C LEU A 109 1.63 29.46 20.52
N ASP A 110 1.56 30.27 19.47
CA ASP A 110 2.74 30.75 18.74
C ASP A 110 3.54 31.81 19.54
N GLU A 111 4.61 32.34 18.96
CA GLU A 111 5.44 33.37 19.60
C GLU A 111 4.72 34.71 19.87
N TYR A 112 3.54 34.91 19.26
CA TYR A 112 2.70 36.10 19.41
C TYR A 112 1.49 35.86 20.34
N GLY A 113 1.33 34.64 20.88
CA GLY A 113 0.23 34.27 21.75
C GLY A 113 -1.05 33.86 21.03
N ASN A 114 -1.00 33.59 19.71
CA ASN A 114 -2.15 33.08 18.96
C ASN A 114 -2.21 31.55 19.01
N PRO A 115 -3.40 30.93 19.07
CA PRO A 115 -3.53 29.48 18.99
C PRO A 115 -2.97 28.91 17.69
N VAL A 116 -2.27 27.79 17.81
CA VAL A 116 -1.73 27.02 16.68
C VAL A 116 -2.76 25.98 16.25
N TYR A 117 -2.97 25.87 14.93
CA TYR A 117 -3.91 24.93 14.34
C TYR A 117 -3.20 23.99 13.37
N ILE A 118 -3.65 22.75 13.31
CA ILE A 118 -3.45 21.87 12.16
C ILE A 118 -4.52 22.22 11.13
N ILE A 119 -4.11 22.51 9.91
CA ILE A 119 -4.99 22.99 8.84
C ILE A 119 -5.17 21.89 7.79
N ILE A 120 -6.41 21.64 7.39
CA ILE A 120 -6.79 20.69 6.35
C ILE A 120 -7.57 21.43 5.26
N PRO A 121 -7.29 21.20 3.96
CA PRO A 121 -6.20 20.35 3.44
C PRO A 121 -4.81 20.91 3.75
N ALA A 122 -3.82 20.02 3.81
CA ALA A 122 -2.42 20.43 3.81
C ALA A 122 -2.06 20.98 2.42
N ILE A 123 -1.49 22.19 2.35
CA ILE A 123 -1.07 22.79 1.08
C ILE A 123 0.44 22.69 0.95
N VAL A 124 0.92 22.03 -0.10
CA VAL A 124 2.34 21.96 -0.47
C VAL A 124 2.47 22.32 -1.94
N ASP A 125 3.29 23.33 -2.25
CA ASP A 125 3.50 23.81 -3.62
C ASP A 125 2.18 24.09 -4.39
N GLU A 126 1.22 24.74 -3.72
CA GLU A 126 -0.12 25.06 -4.24
C GLU A 126 -1.04 23.84 -4.47
N ILE A 127 -0.60 22.64 -4.13
CA ILE A 127 -1.39 21.40 -4.19
C ILE A 127 -2.02 21.14 -2.83
N ALA A 128 -3.33 20.90 -2.83
CA ALA A 128 -4.09 20.51 -1.65
C ALA A 128 -4.06 18.98 -1.46
N TYR A 129 -3.75 18.56 -0.23
CA TYR A 129 -3.75 17.17 0.19
C TYR A 129 -4.74 17.00 1.36
N ASP A 130 -5.79 16.22 1.11
CA ASP A 130 -6.78 15.83 2.13
C ASP A 130 -6.40 14.55 2.89
N GLN A 131 -5.41 13.82 2.38
CA GLN A 131 -4.94 12.55 2.90
C GLN A 131 -3.40 12.52 2.91
N PRO A 132 -2.77 11.95 3.94
CA PRO A 132 -1.34 11.66 3.97
C PRO A 132 -1.00 10.44 3.11
N LEU A 133 -1.39 10.48 1.83
CA LEU A 133 -1.07 9.48 0.82
C LEU A 133 -0.55 10.22 -0.41
N ILE A 134 0.70 9.96 -0.77
CA ILE A 134 1.34 10.52 -1.95
C ILE A 134 1.73 9.39 -2.88
N THR A 135 1.42 9.57 -4.15
CA THR A 135 1.83 8.67 -5.22
C THR A 135 2.60 9.45 -6.27
N ASN A 136 3.65 8.85 -6.81
CA ASN A 136 4.38 9.42 -7.93
C ASN A 136 4.62 8.35 -8.99
N HIS A 137 4.10 8.58 -10.20
CA HIS A 137 4.22 7.66 -11.31
C HIS A 137 5.43 8.00 -12.17
N VAL A 138 6.28 7.00 -12.41
CA VAL A 138 7.46 7.10 -13.27
C VAL A 138 7.36 6.02 -14.34
N SER A 139 7.51 6.41 -15.60
CA SER A 139 7.47 5.49 -16.74
C SER A 139 8.73 5.66 -17.58
N ASP A 140 9.68 4.73 -17.40
CA ASP A 140 10.98 4.73 -18.08
C ASP A 140 11.30 3.37 -18.74
N GLY A 141 10.26 2.71 -19.27
CA GLY A 141 10.34 1.36 -19.85
C GLY A 141 9.90 0.25 -18.89
N VAL A 142 9.83 0.54 -17.60
CA VAL A 142 9.07 -0.21 -16.59
C VAL A 142 8.21 0.81 -15.83
N ASN A 143 6.92 0.53 -15.64
CA ASN A 143 6.10 1.43 -14.84
C ASN A 143 6.43 1.25 -13.35
N ARG A 144 6.63 2.38 -12.68
CA ARG A 144 6.85 2.44 -11.24
C ARG A 144 5.89 3.44 -10.61
N MET A 145 5.36 3.09 -9.46
CA MET A 145 4.60 4.00 -8.61
C MET A 145 5.26 4.04 -7.25
N LEU A 146 5.86 5.18 -6.92
CA LEU A 146 6.35 5.44 -5.57
C LEU A 146 5.12 5.75 -4.72
N ILE A 147 4.93 5.01 -3.64
CA ILE A 147 3.82 5.16 -2.70
C ILE A 147 4.41 5.52 -1.35
N SER A 148 3.92 6.59 -0.74
CA SER A 148 4.25 6.96 0.63
C SER A 148 3.00 7.39 1.36
N ALA A 149 2.82 6.88 2.57
CA ALA A 149 1.69 7.24 3.41
C ALA A 149 2.04 7.23 4.90
N ALA A 150 1.30 8.00 5.68
CA ALA A 150 1.50 8.12 7.12
C ALA A 150 0.17 8.08 7.88
N ARG A 151 0.23 7.60 9.12
CA ARG A 151 -0.89 7.67 10.06
C ARG A 151 -0.48 8.13 11.45
N CYS A 152 -1.39 8.81 12.13
CA CYS A 152 -1.20 9.33 13.49
C CYS A 152 -2.18 8.78 14.53
N VAL A 153 -3.09 7.89 14.13
CA VAL A 153 -3.95 7.12 15.05
C VAL A 153 -3.43 5.69 15.14
N PRO A 154 -3.36 5.07 16.33
CA PRO A 154 -3.01 3.65 16.45
C PRO A 154 -3.91 2.76 15.58
N ALA A 155 -3.34 1.71 15.00
CA ALA A 155 -4.12 0.70 14.30
C ALA A 155 -4.66 -0.36 15.28
N ALA A 156 -5.66 -1.13 14.85
CA ALA A 156 -6.00 -2.36 15.56
C ALA A 156 -4.83 -3.37 15.46
N ALA A 157 -4.69 -4.20 16.49
CA ALA A 157 -3.70 -5.27 16.49
C ALA A 157 -4.01 -6.35 15.44
N GLY A 158 -2.95 -6.96 14.90
CA GLY A 158 -3.03 -8.01 13.87
C GLY A 158 -3.00 -7.46 12.44
N PRO A 159 -3.47 -8.26 11.46
CA PRO A 159 -3.31 -7.96 10.05
C PRO A 159 -4.24 -6.85 9.57
N ALA A 160 -3.77 -6.07 8.60
CA ALA A 160 -4.55 -4.99 8.01
C ALA A 160 -4.26 -4.82 6.51
N THR A 161 -5.27 -4.33 5.78
CA THR A 161 -5.09 -3.82 4.41
C THR A 161 -4.56 -2.40 4.48
N LEU A 162 -3.33 -2.18 4.01
CA LEU A 162 -2.71 -0.87 3.97
C LEU A 162 -3.18 -0.06 2.76
N PHE A 163 -3.29 -0.72 1.61
CA PHE A 163 -3.66 -0.10 0.35
C PHE A 163 -4.54 -1.06 -0.46
N THR A 164 -5.42 -0.52 -1.29
CA THR A 164 -6.11 -1.28 -2.33
C THR A 164 -5.67 -0.73 -3.68
N LEU A 165 -5.10 -1.59 -4.51
CA LEU A 165 -4.74 -1.27 -5.88
C LEU A 165 -5.96 -1.52 -6.77
N SER A 166 -6.36 -0.54 -7.56
CA SER A 166 -7.29 -0.76 -8.68
C SER A 166 -6.46 -0.95 -9.95
N VAL A 167 -6.49 -2.16 -10.49
CA VAL A 167 -5.64 -2.61 -11.59
C VAL A 167 -6.52 -2.96 -12.79
N SER A 168 -6.19 -2.42 -13.97
CA SER A 168 -6.86 -2.74 -15.23
C SER A 168 -5.87 -2.98 -16.35
N LEU A 169 -6.23 -3.87 -17.28
CA LEU A 169 -5.45 -4.10 -18.49
C LEU A 169 -5.73 -2.99 -19.52
N ASN A 170 -4.67 -2.36 -20.01
CA ASN A 170 -4.77 -1.32 -21.02
C ASN A 170 -5.36 -1.89 -22.32
N PRO A 171 -6.23 -1.13 -23.02
CA PRO A 171 -6.80 -1.58 -24.28
C PRO A 171 -5.74 -2.02 -25.30
N GLY A 172 -5.96 -3.18 -25.92
CA GLY A 172 -5.06 -3.73 -26.95
C GLY A 172 -3.82 -4.45 -26.42
N ARG A 173 -3.72 -4.67 -25.10
CA ARG A 173 -2.70 -5.53 -24.50
C ARG A 173 -3.22 -6.97 -24.37
N ASP A 174 -2.31 -7.92 -24.43
CA ASP A 174 -2.64 -9.33 -24.40
C ASP A 174 -3.17 -9.77 -23.02
N PRO A 175 -4.20 -10.62 -22.94
CA PRO A 175 -4.60 -11.26 -21.69
C PRO A 175 -3.44 -12.08 -21.09
N GLY A 176 -3.41 -12.24 -19.78
CA GLY A 176 -2.35 -12.99 -19.09
C GLY A 176 -2.15 -12.59 -17.64
N VAL A 177 -1.10 -13.15 -17.04
CA VAL A 177 -0.68 -12.88 -15.66
C VAL A 177 0.38 -11.79 -15.65
N TYR A 178 0.13 -10.74 -14.87
CA TYR A 178 0.99 -9.57 -14.75
C TYR A 178 1.49 -9.43 -13.31
N PRO A 179 2.81 -9.52 -13.07
CA PRO A 179 3.38 -9.35 -11.73
C PRO A 179 3.17 -7.93 -11.18
N LEU A 180 2.91 -7.86 -9.89
CA LEU A 180 2.86 -6.63 -9.08
C LEU A 180 3.93 -6.76 -7.99
N VAL A 181 5.04 -6.04 -8.16
CA VAL A 181 6.26 -6.28 -7.38
C VAL A 181 6.61 -5.05 -6.57
N ILE A 182 6.71 -5.21 -5.26
CA ILE A 182 7.22 -4.18 -4.36
C ILE A 182 8.74 -4.24 -4.32
N VAL A 183 9.37 -3.09 -4.48
CA VAL A 183 10.81 -2.88 -4.27
C VAL A 183 11.04 -1.70 -3.34
N PRO A 184 12.15 -1.67 -2.58
CA PRO A 184 12.54 -0.48 -1.82
C PRO A 184 12.66 0.73 -2.75
N THR A 185 12.18 1.88 -2.30
CA THR A 185 12.37 3.13 -3.06
C THR A 185 13.80 3.62 -2.90
N GLU A 186 14.40 4.00 -4.03
CA GLU A 186 15.71 4.64 -4.09
C GLU A 186 15.53 6.13 -4.41
N LEU A 187 16.05 7.00 -3.55
CA LEU A 187 15.97 8.46 -3.72
C LEU A 187 17.34 9.02 -4.01
N ASN A 188 17.44 9.91 -5.00
CA ASN A 188 18.70 10.52 -5.43
C ASN A 188 18.62 12.03 -5.64
N ASN A 189 17.55 12.67 -5.13
CA ASN A 189 17.36 14.10 -5.25
C ASN A 189 18.27 14.87 -4.28
N THR A 190 19.38 15.40 -4.79
CA THR A 190 20.35 16.18 -4.00
C THR A 190 19.77 17.47 -3.45
N ASP A 191 18.80 18.08 -4.13
CA ASP A 191 18.15 19.31 -3.65
C ASP A 191 17.29 19.04 -2.41
N ALA A 192 16.79 17.81 -2.28
CA ALA A 192 16.08 17.33 -1.10
C ALA A 192 17.01 16.70 -0.04
N GLY A 193 18.32 16.80 -0.22
CA GLY A 193 19.33 16.31 0.74
C GLY A 193 19.72 14.84 0.58
N TYR A 194 19.23 14.13 -0.44
CA TYR A 194 19.60 12.75 -0.71
C TYR A 194 20.94 12.66 -1.45
N ALA A 195 21.64 11.53 -1.29
CA ALA A 195 22.88 11.27 -2.02
C ALA A 195 22.64 11.11 -3.52
N ALA A 196 23.50 11.69 -4.35
CA ALA A 196 23.42 11.55 -5.82
C ALA A 196 23.55 10.09 -6.29
N GLU A 197 24.25 9.26 -5.50
CA GLU A 197 24.45 7.83 -5.76
C GLU A 197 23.21 6.97 -5.44
N GLY A 198 22.16 7.56 -4.86
CA GLY A 198 20.95 6.86 -4.41
C GLY A 198 21.00 6.46 -2.93
N GLU A 199 19.87 6.62 -2.25
CA GLU A 199 19.63 6.17 -0.88
C GLU A 199 18.33 5.38 -0.80
N TYR A 200 18.39 4.17 -0.21
CA TYR A 200 17.21 3.35 0.00
C TYR A 200 16.48 3.74 1.27
N ILE A 201 15.17 3.90 1.17
CA ILE A 201 14.31 4.12 2.33
C ILE A 201 13.78 2.79 2.87
N HIS A 202 13.58 2.72 4.19
CA HIS A 202 12.89 1.59 4.82
C HIS A 202 11.42 1.55 4.41
N LEU A 203 10.84 0.33 4.36
CA LEU A 203 9.51 0.12 3.81
C LEU A 203 8.41 0.47 4.79
N LEU A 204 8.55 0.06 6.05
CA LEU A 204 7.55 0.25 7.10
C LEU A 204 8.21 0.86 8.34
N ILE A 205 7.60 1.94 8.82
CA ILE A 205 8.00 2.68 10.02
C ILE A 205 6.87 2.56 11.05
N GLY A 206 7.25 2.32 12.30
CA GLY A 206 6.35 2.24 13.42
C GLY A 206 6.32 3.51 14.26
N SER A 207 5.49 3.49 15.30
CA SER A 207 5.48 4.44 16.39
C SER A 207 5.52 3.67 17.71
N ASP A 208 6.47 4.01 18.58
CA ASP A 208 6.51 3.48 19.95
C ASP A 208 5.84 4.47 20.90
N LEU A 209 4.63 4.14 21.32
CA LEU A 209 3.86 4.95 22.25
C LEU A 209 4.49 5.04 23.66
N ASN A 210 5.44 4.16 23.98
CA ASN A 210 6.17 4.20 25.26
C ASN A 210 7.40 5.11 25.18
N GLU A 211 7.87 5.43 23.98
CA GLU A 211 9.04 6.28 23.73
C GLU A 211 8.65 7.46 22.83
N PRO A 212 7.83 8.41 23.33
CA PRO A 212 7.24 9.47 22.49
C PRO A 212 8.24 10.51 21.99
N ILE A 213 9.51 10.45 22.43
CA ILE A 213 10.56 11.41 22.08
C ILE A 213 11.87 10.70 21.73
N GLY A 214 12.57 11.24 20.72
CA GLY A 214 13.91 10.77 20.34
C GLY A 214 13.91 9.69 19.25
N PRO A 215 15.08 9.09 18.95
CA PRO A 215 15.26 8.21 17.79
C PRO A 215 14.54 6.86 17.92
N ALA A 216 14.14 6.46 19.13
CA ALA A 216 13.38 5.24 19.37
C ALA A 216 11.87 5.40 19.11
N ALA A 217 11.37 6.64 18.99
CA ALA A 217 9.95 6.91 18.80
C ALA A 217 9.40 6.33 17.49
N PHE A 218 10.26 6.17 16.48
CA PHE A 218 9.89 5.70 15.15
C PHE A 218 10.71 4.47 14.75
N PRO A 219 10.44 3.28 15.32
CA PRO A 219 11.18 2.08 15.01
C PRO A 219 10.98 1.66 13.55
N VAL A 220 12.02 1.08 12.95
CA VAL A 220 11.90 0.44 11.63
C VAL A 220 11.24 -0.93 11.80
N LEU A 221 10.07 -1.12 11.19
CA LEU A 221 9.32 -2.38 11.25
C LEU A 221 9.67 -3.32 10.09
N LEU A 222 10.00 -2.74 8.93
CA LEU A 222 10.53 -3.48 7.79
C LEU A 222 11.61 -2.65 7.08
N ALA A 223 12.86 -3.10 7.20
CA ALA A 223 13.99 -2.43 6.57
C ALA A 223 14.12 -2.81 5.09
N HIS A 224 14.68 -1.90 4.27
CA HIS A 224 15.01 -2.18 2.87
C HIS A 224 15.93 -3.40 2.70
N GLY A 225 16.77 -3.73 3.69
CA GLY A 225 17.68 -4.88 3.62
C GLY A 225 16.96 -6.22 3.74
N ASP A 226 15.79 -6.24 4.37
CA ASP A 226 15.05 -7.46 4.69
C ASP A 226 13.91 -7.74 3.70
N TYR A 227 13.69 -6.85 2.72
CA TYR A 227 12.52 -6.92 1.84
C TYR A 227 12.39 -8.26 1.10
N LEU A 228 13.49 -8.90 0.67
CA LEU A 228 13.44 -10.20 -0.03
C LEU A 228 12.90 -11.34 0.85
N GLY A 229 13.01 -11.23 2.18
CA GLY A 229 12.54 -12.23 3.14
C GLY A 229 11.16 -11.92 3.73
N SER A 230 10.68 -10.69 3.59
CA SER A 230 9.50 -10.17 4.27
C SER A 230 8.48 -9.52 3.33
N VAL A 231 8.75 -9.47 2.03
CA VAL A 231 7.80 -8.99 1.02
C VAL A 231 7.33 -10.17 0.16
N VAL A 232 6.02 -10.35 0.11
CA VAL A 232 5.37 -11.27 -0.82
C VAL A 232 4.78 -10.46 -1.97
N ASN A 233 5.28 -10.71 -3.18
CA ASN A 233 4.77 -10.06 -4.38
C ASN A 233 3.47 -10.71 -4.87
N GLY A 234 2.70 -9.93 -5.63
CA GLY A 234 1.36 -10.31 -6.09
C GLY A 234 1.28 -10.34 -7.60
N GLU A 235 0.07 -10.57 -8.11
CA GLU A 235 -0.19 -10.64 -9.54
C GLU A 235 -1.63 -10.26 -9.89
N ALA A 236 -1.80 -9.74 -11.11
CA ALA A 236 -3.08 -9.46 -11.73
C ALA A 236 -3.23 -10.37 -12.97
N GLU A 237 -4.23 -11.25 -12.96
CA GLU A 237 -4.56 -12.13 -14.08
C GLU A 237 -5.78 -11.60 -14.83
N PHE A 238 -5.61 -11.39 -16.14
CA PHE A 238 -6.70 -11.03 -17.04
C PHE A 238 -6.98 -12.18 -18.00
N ILE A 239 -8.17 -12.75 -17.90
CA ILE A 239 -8.61 -13.92 -18.64
C ILE A 239 -9.36 -13.47 -19.90
N PRO A 240 -9.06 -14.04 -21.08
CA PRO A 240 -9.84 -13.80 -22.29
C PRO A 240 -11.25 -14.40 -22.19
N PRO A 241 -12.16 -14.08 -23.13
CA PRO A 241 -13.47 -14.73 -23.20
C PRO A 241 -13.35 -16.25 -23.29
N VAL A 242 -14.24 -16.98 -22.59
CA VAL A 242 -14.17 -18.45 -22.46
C VAL A 242 -14.18 -19.18 -23.80
N ASN A 243 -14.83 -18.64 -24.82
CA ASN A 243 -14.92 -19.23 -26.17
C ASN A 243 -13.85 -18.68 -27.12
N SER A 244 -12.75 -18.12 -26.60
CA SER A 244 -11.68 -17.54 -27.41
C SER A 244 -10.75 -18.58 -28.04
N THR A 245 -10.79 -19.85 -27.60
CA THR A 245 -9.93 -20.91 -28.15
C THR A 245 -10.74 -22.01 -28.85
N TYR A 246 -10.16 -22.68 -29.85
CA TYR A 246 -10.83 -23.82 -30.50
C TYR A 246 -11.18 -24.93 -29.51
N GLY A 247 -10.33 -25.14 -28.50
CA GLY A 247 -10.53 -26.14 -27.45
C GLY A 247 -11.68 -25.80 -26.50
N THR A 248 -12.09 -24.54 -26.44
CA THR A 248 -13.16 -24.03 -25.57
C THR A 248 -14.35 -23.46 -26.35
N ALA A 249 -14.47 -23.80 -27.63
CA ALA A 249 -15.59 -23.38 -28.48
C ALA A 249 -16.93 -23.81 -27.86
N SER A 250 -17.85 -22.85 -27.71
CA SER A 250 -19.17 -23.10 -27.16
C SER A 250 -20.13 -23.62 -28.24
N GLU A 251 -20.75 -24.78 -27.98
CA GLU A 251 -21.75 -25.33 -28.88
C GLU A 251 -23.06 -24.52 -28.80
N LEU A 252 -23.58 -24.09 -29.95
CA LEU A 252 -24.91 -23.51 -30.06
C LEU A 252 -25.93 -24.63 -30.33
N THR A 253 -26.83 -24.89 -29.39
CA THR A 253 -27.85 -25.94 -29.52
C THR A 253 -29.21 -25.37 -29.98
N GLY A 254 -30.05 -26.22 -30.55
CA GLY A 254 -31.40 -25.87 -31.02
C GLY A 254 -31.48 -25.35 -32.47
N VAL A 255 -32.70 -25.04 -32.93
CA VAL A 255 -32.99 -24.67 -34.34
C VAL A 255 -32.58 -23.22 -34.68
N GLY A 256 -32.28 -22.40 -33.67
CA GLY A 256 -31.91 -21.00 -33.84
C GLY A 256 -31.00 -20.49 -32.73
N GLY A 257 -29.93 -21.25 -32.43
CA GLY A 257 -29.02 -20.98 -31.31
C GLY A 257 -28.57 -19.52 -31.24
N GLN A 258 -28.72 -18.93 -30.06
CA GLN A 258 -28.17 -17.61 -29.72
C GLN A 258 -27.27 -17.77 -28.49
N ALA A 259 -26.17 -17.02 -28.49
CA ALA A 259 -25.32 -16.85 -27.33
C ALA A 259 -24.99 -15.37 -27.17
N THR A 260 -24.84 -14.96 -25.92
CA THR A 260 -24.32 -13.65 -25.54
C THR A 260 -22.94 -13.87 -24.94
N GLY A 261 -21.95 -13.08 -25.35
CA GLY A 261 -20.59 -13.14 -24.85
C GLY A 261 -19.86 -11.82 -25.07
N SER A 262 -18.70 -11.69 -24.45
CA SER A 262 -17.79 -10.56 -24.67
C SER A 262 -16.80 -10.89 -25.78
N ASN A 263 -16.44 -9.90 -26.58
CA ASN A 263 -15.32 -9.95 -27.52
C ASN A 263 -14.06 -9.26 -26.97
N VAL A 264 -14.14 -8.67 -25.77
CA VAL A 264 -13.05 -7.93 -25.14
C VAL A 264 -11.94 -8.92 -24.76
N GLY A 265 -10.72 -8.69 -25.27
CA GLY A 265 -9.58 -9.56 -25.03
C GLY A 265 -9.64 -10.91 -25.77
N ALA A 266 -10.52 -11.08 -26.76
CA ALA A 266 -10.44 -12.21 -27.66
C ALA A 266 -9.12 -12.17 -28.45
N THR A 267 -8.61 -13.34 -28.81
CA THR A 267 -7.37 -13.47 -29.60
C THR A 267 -7.61 -14.34 -30.81
N LYS A 268 -6.80 -14.15 -31.86
CA LYS A 268 -6.82 -15.00 -33.04
C LYS A 268 -5.88 -16.19 -32.86
N GLU A 269 -6.36 -17.41 -33.09
CA GLU A 269 -5.50 -18.60 -33.00
C GLU A 269 -4.71 -18.87 -34.29
N THR A 270 -3.56 -19.54 -34.15
CA THR A 270 -2.78 -19.97 -35.33
C THR A 270 -3.59 -20.97 -36.16
N GLY A 271 -3.80 -20.65 -37.44
CA GLY A 271 -4.64 -21.44 -38.33
C GLY A 271 -6.08 -20.96 -38.44
N GLU A 272 -6.48 -19.93 -37.68
CA GLU A 272 -7.82 -19.38 -37.77
C GLU A 272 -8.07 -18.66 -39.11
N PRO A 273 -9.12 -19.03 -39.87
CA PRO A 273 -9.47 -18.36 -41.11
C PRO A 273 -9.80 -16.88 -40.87
N ASN A 274 -9.43 -16.03 -41.82
CA ASN A 274 -9.85 -14.62 -41.80
C ASN A 274 -11.36 -14.52 -42.01
N HIS A 275 -12.04 -13.71 -41.20
CA HIS A 275 -13.46 -13.41 -41.41
C HIS A 275 -13.59 -12.28 -42.45
N ALA A 276 -14.21 -12.58 -43.59
CA ALA A 276 -14.36 -11.65 -44.72
C ALA A 276 -13.04 -11.00 -45.19
N GLY A 277 -11.92 -11.73 -45.09
CA GLY A 277 -10.59 -11.26 -45.49
C GLY A 277 -9.82 -10.51 -44.40
N ASN A 278 -10.46 -10.13 -43.29
CA ASN A 278 -9.80 -9.50 -42.16
C ASN A 278 -9.23 -10.56 -41.20
N ALA A 279 -7.99 -10.36 -40.75
CA ALA A 279 -7.50 -11.08 -39.59
C ALA A 279 -8.35 -10.66 -38.40
N GLY A 280 -9.17 -11.57 -37.87
CA GLY A 280 -10.03 -11.32 -36.71
C GLY A 280 -9.22 -11.13 -35.41
N GLY A 281 -9.89 -11.27 -34.27
CA GLY A 281 -9.28 -11.17 -32.93
C GLY A 281 -9.97 -10.16 -32.03
N ALA A 282 -10.58 -9.11 -32.58
CA ALA A 282 -11.44 -8.20 -31.81
C ALA A 282 -12.42 -7.54 -32.79
N SER A 283 -13.69 -7.93 -32.75
CA SER A 283 -14.74 -7.37 -33.63
C SER A 283 -16.09 -7.44 -32.92
#